data_AF-A0A962R2L0-F1
#
_entry.id   AF-A0A962R2L0-F1
#
_cell.length_a   1.000
_cell.length_b   1.000
_cell.length_c   1.000
_cell.angle_alpha   90.00
_cell.angle_beta   90.00
_cell.angle_gamma   90.00
#
_symmetry.space_group_name_H-M   'P 1'
#
loop_
_entity.id
_entity.type
_entity.pdbx_description
1 polymer ?
#
loop_
_entity_poly.entity_id
_entity_poly.type
_entity_poly.pdbx_seq_one_letter_code
_entity_poly.pdbx_strand_id
1 'polypeptide(L)'
;ATVMTLFGVGVLSGRVITGLLLDRFWAGYVGFPLLCLPAISSFLLLDNAIALPVAVLAGFLLGFAAGAESDLVAYLAGRYFGMAHYGKIYGMLYMPFGIFSAISPLLYAYVRDTTGSYDPILSVAMGMYLVGGGLLLLLGRYPETFAPADTGKLVMSGPSREPRQEISR
;
A
#
# COMPACT_ATOMS: atom_id res chain seq x y z
N ALA A 1 2.59 22.37 -15.23
CA ALA A 1 3.36 22.62 -13.99
C ALA A 1 2.49 22.40 -12.75
N THR A 2 1.43 23.19 -12.55
CA THR A 2 0.57 23.17 -11.34
C THR A 2 0.03 21.78 -10.97
N VAL A 3 -0.46 20.99 -11.95
CA VAL A 3 -1.01 19.65 -11.71
C VAL A 3 0.06 18.69 -11.17
N MET A 4 1.28 18.71 -11.73
CA MET A 4 2.38 17.86 -11.26
C MET A 4 2.88 18.26 -9.87
N THR A 5 2.88 19.56 -9.56
CA THR A 5 3.18 20.05 -8.21
C THR A 5 2.15 19.56 -7.20
N LEU A 6 0.85 19.70 -7.50
CA LEU A 6 -0.20 19.21 -6.61
C LEU A 6 -0.24 17.68 -6.51
N PHE A 7 0.08 16.97 -7.59
CA PHE A 7 0.26 15.53 -7.56
C PHE A 7 1.34 15.15 -6.53
N GLY A 8 2.50 15.81 -6.56
CA GLY A 8 3.58 15.57 -5.58
C GLY A 8 3.17 15.89 -4.13
N VAL A 9 2.44 16.99 -3.91
CA VAL A 9 1.88 17.31 -2.59
C VAL A 9 0.85 16.27 -2.14
N GLY A 10 0.02 15.79 -3.07
CA GLY A 10 -0.90 14.68 -2.88
C GLY A 10 -0.16 13.43 -2.40
N VAL A 11 0.91 13.03 -3.08
CA VAL A 11 1.73 11.88 -2.68
C VAL A 11 2.24 12.03 -1.25
N LEU A 12 2.85 13.15 -0.90
CA LEU A 12 3.39 13.38 0.45
C LEU A 12 2.30 13.34 1.52
N SER A 13 1.18 14.01 1.28
CA SER A 13 0.05 14.01 2.21
C SER A 13 -0.59 12.62 2.35
N GLY A 14 -0.73 11.89 1.25
CA GLY A 14 -1.24 10.52 1.22
C GLY A 14 -0.41 9.57 2.08
N ARG A 15 0.92 9.70 2.04
CA ARG A 15 1.83 8.90 2.87
C ARG A 15 1.64 9.14 4.35
N VAL A 16 1.64 10.42 4.76
CA VAL A 16 1.48 10.80 6.18
C VAL A 16 0.11 10.36 6.70
N ILE A 17 -0.96 10.66 5.96
CA ILE A 17 -2.33 10.35 6.39
C ILE A 17 -2.58 8.85 6.42
N THR A 18 -2.09 8.12 5.41
CA THR A 18 -2.28 6.67 5.33
C THR A 18 -1.46 5.94 6.38
N GLY A 19 -0.22 6.36 6.64
CA GLY A 19 0.58 5.82 7.75
C GLY A 19 -0.16 5.95 9.09
N LEU A 20 -0.68 7.13 9.40
CA LEU A 20 -1.45 7.37 10.62
C LEU A 20 -2.76 6.56 10.68
N LEU A 21 -3.43 6.36 9.54
CA LEU A 21 -4.64 5.54 9.46
C LEU A 21 -4.34 4.06 9.67
N LEU A 22 -3.25 3.54 9.08
CA LEU A 22 -2.84 2.14 9.20
C LEU A 22 -2.35 1.78 10.59
N ASP A 23 -1.89 2.76 11.36
CA ASP A 23 -1.56 2.57 12.78
C ASP A 23 -2.81 2.33 13.63
N ARG A 24 -3.99 2.81 13.21
CA ARG A 24 -5.22 2.76 14.00
C ARG A 24 -6.30 1.84 13.45
N PHE A 25 -6.29 1.55 12.15
CA PHE A 25 -7.31 0.79 11.46
C PHE A 25 -6.73 -0.44 10.73
N TRP A 26 -7.59 -1.43 10.47
CA TRP A 26 -7.20 -2.59 9.67
C TRP A 26 -7.02 -2.18 8.21
N ALA A 27 -5.89 -2.55 7.61
CA ALA A 27 -5.48 -2.24 6.25
C ALA A 27 -6.53 -2.52 5.17
N GLY A 28 -7.40 -3.53 5.33
CA GLY A 28 -8.48 -3.77 4.38
C GLY A 28 -9.51 -2.62 4.31
N TYR A 29 -9.90 -2.08 5.47
CA TYR A 29 -10.84 -0.95 5.56
C TYR A 29 -10.24 0.37 5.10
N VAL A 30 -8.92 0.54 5.21
CA VAL A 30 -8.21 1.73 4.75
C VAL A 30 -7.91 1.63 3.25
N GLY A 31 -7.52 0.44 2.76
CA GLY A 31 -7.13 0.22 1.37
C GLY A 31 -8.27 0.36 0.37
N PHE A 32 -9.48 -0.09 0.68
CA PHE A 32 -10.62 0.04 -0.23
C PHE A 32 -10.97 1.49 -0.59
N PRO A 33 -11.24 2.41 0.36
CA PRO A 33 -11.53 3.80 0.01
C PRO A 33 -10.34 4.45 -0.69
N LEU A 34 -9.10 4.12 -0.32
CA LEU A 34 -7.90 4.61 -0.99
C LEU A 34 -7.83 4.22 -2.47
N LEU A 35 -8.21 3.00 -2.83
CA LEU A 35 -8.26 2.57 -4.24
C LEU A 35 -9.52 3.06 -4.98
N CYS A 36 -10.54 3.53 -4.27
CA CYS A 36 -11.66 4.24 -4.89
C CYS A 36 -11.28 5.68 -5.32
N LEU A 37 -10.35 6.36 -4.62
CA LEU A 37 -9.89 7.70 -5.00
C LEU A 37 -9.34 7.80 -6.45
N PRO A 38 -8.41 6.93 -6.90
CA PRO A 38 -7.88 6.99 -8.27
C PRO A 38 -8.92 6.59 -9.32
N ALA A 39 -9.93 5.77 -8.95
CA ALA A 39 -11.09 5.50 -9.78
C ALA A 39 -11.94 6.77 -9.98
N ILE A 40 -12.19 7.54 -8.91
CA ILE A 40 -12.89 8.84 -8.98
C ILE A 40 -12.09 9.83 -9.82
N SER A 41 -10.77 9.90 -9.65
CA SER A 41 -9.92 10.75 -10.49
C SER A 41 -10.01 10.37 -11.97
N SER A 42 -9.99 9.07 -12.26
CA SER A 42 -10.11 8.57 -13.63
C SER A 42 -11.46 8.95 -14.23
N PHE A 43 -12.55 8.88 -13.46
CA PHE A 43 -13.87 9.37 -13.86
C PHE A 43 -13.90 10.88 -14.12
N LEU A 44 -13.27 11.68 -13.26
CA LEU A 44 -13.16 13.15 -13.45
C LEU A 44 -12.36 13.53 -14.71
N LEU A 45 -11.48 12.65 -15.18
CA LEU A 45 -10.66 12.85 -16.37
C LEU A 45 -11.31 12.34 -17.68
N LEU A 46 -12.49 11.71 -17.61
CA LEU A 46 -13.22 11.25 -18.80
C LEU A 46 -13.91 12.38 -19.58
N ASP A 47 -14.08 13.55 -18.98
CA ASP A 47 -14.72 14.67 -19.67
C ASP A 47 -13.76 15.30 -20.67
N ASN A 48 -14.18 15.51 -21.93
CA ASN A 48 -13.31 16.06 -22.97
C ASN A 48 -13.07 17.58 -22.80
N ALA A 49 -13.83 18.25 -21.93
CA ALA A 49 -13.73 19.68 -21.64
C ALA A 49 -13.30 19.93 -20.18
N ILE A 50 -12.18 19.33 -19.77
CA ILE A 50 -11.68 19.43 -18.40
C ILE A 50 -11.29 20.86 -18.07
N ALA A 51 -12.03 21.49 -17.16
CA ALA A 51 -11.63 22.75 -16.56
C ALA A 51 -10.37 22.54 -15.72
N LEU A 52 -9.44 23.50 -15.76
CA LEU A 52 -8.17 23.45 -15.02
C LEU A 52 -8.32 23.05 -13.52
N PRO A 53 -9.34 23.54 -12.77
CA PRO A 53 -9.54 23.12 -11.37
C PRO A 53 -9.82 21.62 -11.22
N VAL A 54 -10.56 21.02 -12.16
CA VAL A 54 -10.91 19.59 -12.12
C VAL A 54 -9.67 18.73 -12.40
N ALA A 55 -8.84 19.13 -13.37
CA ALA A 55 -7.57 18.46 -13.65
C ALA A 55 -6.61 18.52 -12.44
N VAL A 56 -6.57 19.66 -11.75
CA VAL A 56 -5.75 19.84 -10.55
C VAL A 56 -6.25 18.95 -9.40
N LEU A 57 -7.57 18.89 -9.18
CA LEU A 57 -8.18 18.02 -8.18
C LEU A 57 -7.91 16.53 -8.49
N ALA A 58 -8.11 16.11 -9.75
CA ALA A 58 -7.86 14.74 -10.18
C ALA A 58 -6.39 14.35 -10.00
N GLY A 59 -5.45 15.25 -10.33
CA GLY A 59 -4.02 15.06 -10.09
C GLY A 59 -3.67 14.95 -8.61
N PHE A 60 -4.25 15.80 -7.76
CA PHE A 60 -4.06 15.70 -6.30
C PHE A 60 -4.57 14.35 -5.75
N LEU A 61 -5.78 13.94 -6.14
CA LEU A 61 -6.39 12.67 -5.72
C LEU A 61 -5.59 11.46 -6.20
N LEU A 62 -5.09 11.48 -7.45
CA LEU A 62 -4.19 10.43 -7.98
C LEU A 62 -2.89 10.37 -7.19
N GLY A 63 -2.29 11.52 -6.89
CA GLY A 63 -1.07 11.59 -6.09
C GLY A 63 -1.29 11.05 -4.68
N PHE A 64 -2.36 11.49 -4.03
CA PHE A 64 -2.76 11.03 -2.71
C PHE A 64 -2.91 9.51 -2.66
N ALA A 65 -3.65 8.94 -3.61
CA ALA A 65 -3.83 7.50 -3.72
C ALA A 65 -2.51 6.76 -3.98
N ALA A 66 -1.65 7.25 -4.88
CA ALA A 66 -0.38 6.61 -5.20
C ALA A 66 0.57 6.55 -3.98
N GLY A 67 0.61 7.62 -3.18
CA GLY A 67 1.39 7.63 -1.92
C GLY A 67 0.80 6.67 -0.89
N ALA A 68 -0.51 6.68 -0.75
CA ALA A 68 -1.24 5.83 0.18
C ALA A 68 -1.13 4.33 -0.14
N GLU A 69 -1.28 3.96 -1.41
CA GLU A 69 -1.14 2.58 -1.90
C GLU A 69 0.26 2.04 -1.63
N SER A 70 1.30 2.83 -1.91
CA SER A 70 2.69 2.42 -1.71
C SER A 70 2.99 2.09 -0.25
N ASP A 71 2.50 2.93 0.67
CA ASP A 71 2.68 2.70 2.11
C ASP A 71 1.80 1.54 2.62
N LEU A 72 0.62 1.33 2.03
CA LEU A 72 -0.24 0.18 2.32
C LEU A 72 0.45 -1.15 1.96
N VAL A 73 1.06 -1.23 0.78
CA VAL A 73 1.79 -2.43 0.34
C VAL A 73 2.97 -2.71 1.27
N ALA A 74 3.71 -1.67 1.67
CA ALA A 74 4.80 -1.78 2.64
C ALA A 74 4.31 -2.31 4.00
N TYR A 75 3.24 -1.72 4.52
CA TYR A 75 2.62 -2.15 5.78
C TYR A 75 2.15 -3.61 5.73
N LEU A 76 1.43 -3.99 4.67
CA LEU A 76 0.93 -5.36 4.48
C LEU A 76 2.09 -6.36 4.36
N ALA A 77 3.12 -6.04 3.59
CA ALA A 77 4.30 -6.89 3.46
C ALA A 77 4.97 -7.16 4.83
N GLY A 78 5.09 -6.13 5.67
CA GLY A 78 5.68 -6.26 7.00
C GLY A 78 4.80 -7.05 7.97
N ARG A 79 3.47 -6.85 7.90
CA ARG A 79 2.51 -7.47 8.83
C ARG A 79 2.18 -8.92 8.49
N TYR A 80 2.14 -9.30 7.20
CA TYR A 80 1.80 -10.66 6.77
C TYR A 80 2.99 -11.61 6.69
N PHE A 81 4.17 -11.12 6.33
CA PHE A 81 5.34 -11.97 6.08
C PHE A 81 6.45 -11.81 7.12
N GLY A 82 6.33 -10.84 8.03
CA GLY A 82 7.30 -10.56 9.07
C GLY A 82 8.55 -9.83 8.56
N MET A 83 9.39 -9.37 9.50
CA MET A 83 10.51 -8.47 9.18
C MET A 83 11.80 -9.19 8.74
N ALA A 84 11.90 -10.51 8.95
CA ALA A 84 13.13 -11.27 8.72
C ALA A 84 13.62 -11.23 7.25
N HIS A 85 12.68 -11.27 6.29
CA HIS A 85 12.99 -11.22 4.85
C HIS A 85 12.20 -10.10 4.13
N TYR A 86 11.84 -9.05 4.85
CA TYR A 86 10.96 -7.98 4.38
C TYR A 86 11.41 -7.39 3.04
N GLY A 87 12.69 -7.02 2.91
CA GLY A 87 13.20 -6.39 1.69
C GLY A 87 13.08 -7.29 0.45
N LYS A 88 13.27 -8.61 0.60
CA LYS A 88 13.13 -9.58 -0.51
C LYS A 88 11.68 -9.71 -0.96
N ILE A 89 10.75 -9.79 0.00
CA ILE A 89 9.32 -9.96 -0.27
C ILE A 89 8.74 -8.67 -0.86
N TYR A 90 9.05 -7.53 -0.25
CA TYR A 90 8.64 -6.22 -0.74
C TYR A 90 9.15 -5.95 -2.16
N GLY A 91 10.42 -6.28 -2.43
CA GLY A 91 10.98 -6.20 -3.78
C GLY A 91 10.27 -7.11 -4.78
N MET A 92 9.96 -8.36 -4.39
CA MET A 92 9.24 -9.31 -5.24
C MET A 92 7.79 -8.85 -5.54
N LEU A 93 7.14 -8.17 -4.59
CA LEU A 93 5.83 -7.54 -4.81
C LEU A 93 5.91 -6.33 -5.76
N TYR A 94 6.98 -5.53 -5.69
CA TYR A 94 7.18 -4.36 -6.55
C TYR A 94 7.73 -4.69 -7.95
N MET A 95 8.30 -5.88 -8.16
CA MET A 95 8.76 -6.33 -9.47
C MET A 95 7.67 -6.26 -10.56
N PRO A 96 6.49 -6.90 -10.40
CA PRO A 96 5.43 -6.79 -11.39
C PRO A 96 4.97 -5.34 -11.57
N PHE A 97 4.87 -4.56 -10.49
CA PHE A 97 4.52 -3.13 -10.55
C PHE A 97 5.48 -2.36 -11.47
N GLY A 98 6.79 -2.58 -11.36
CA GLY A 98 7.78 -1.96 -12.25
C GLY A 98 7.60 -2.35 -13.72
N ILE A 99 7.31 -3.63 -13.99
CA ILE A 99 7.07 -4.12 -15.35
C ILE A 99 5.82 -3.48 -15.95
N PHE A 100 4.70 -3.48 -15.23
CA PHE A 100 3.46 -2.84 -15.68
C PHE A 100 3.63 -1.33 -15.85
N SER A 101 4.36 -0.67 -14.95
CA SER A 101 4.66 0.75 -15.05
C SER A 101 5.42 1.08 -16.35
N ALA A 102 6.37 0.24 -16.76
CA ALA A 102 7.09 0.40 -18.03
C ALA A 102 6.21 0.13 -19.26
N ILE A 103 5.28 -0.83 -19.19
CA ILE A 103 4.38 -1.18 -20.29
C ILE A 103 3.25 -0.15 -20.45
N SER A 104 2.81 0.48 -19.36
CA SER A 104 1.64 1.36 -19.35
C SER A 104 1.69 2.50 -20.37
N PRO A 105 2.76 3.29 -20.55
CA PRO A 105 2.75 4.41 -21.50
C PRO A 105 2.60 3.93 -22.94
N LEU A 106 3.17 2.76 -23.28
CA LEU A 106 3.03 2.15 -24.61
C LEU A 106 1.59 1.73 -24.87
N LEU A 107 0.93 1.13 -23.87
CA LEU A 107 -0.48 0.74 -23.98
C LEU A 107 -1.39 1.96 -24.12
N TYR A 108 -1.15 3.02 -23.33
CA TYR A 108 -1.91 4.27 -23.39
C TYR A 108 -1.71 4.99 -24.72
N ALA A 109 -0.48 4.99 -25.26
CA ALA A 109 -0.19 5.55 -26.59
C ALA A 109 -0.93 4.76 -27.68
N TYR A 110 -0.83 3.43 -27.67
CA TYR A 110 -1.50 2.57 -28.65
C TYR A 110 -3.02 2.78 -28.68
N VAL A 111 -3.68 2.78 -27.51
CA VAL A 111 -5.14 2.97 -27.42
C VAL A 111 -5.56 4.38 -27.88
N ARG A 112 -4.73 5.39 -27.60
CA ARG A 112 -4.95 6.75 -28.10
C ARG A 112 -4.82 6.80 -29.62
N ASP A 113 -3.81 6.14 -30.19
CA ASP A 113 -3.58 6.13 -31.64
C ASP A 113 -4.69 5.41 -32.40
N THR A 114 -5.28 4.36 -31.82
CA THR A 114 -6.41 3.63 -32.46
C THR A 114 -7.76 4.31 -32.29
N THR A 115 -8.01 4.93 -31.13
CA THR A 115 -9.34 5.43 -30.76
C THR A 115 -9.48 6.94 -30.92
N GLY A 116 -8.36 7.67 -30.94
CA GLY A 116 -8.32 9.13 -30.91
C GLY A 116 -8.60 9.75 -29.53
N SER A 117 -9.06 8.97 -28.55
CA SER A 117 -9.46 9.41 -27.21
C SER A 117 -8.84 8.57 -26.09
N TYR A 118 -8.73 9.16 -24.90
CA TYR A 118 -8.23 8.49 -23.68
C TYR A 118 -9.33 7.82 -22.84
N ASP A 119 -10.59 8.11 -23.13
CA ASP A 119 -11.77 7.60 -22.42
C ASP A 119 -11.79 6.07 -22.24
N PRO A 120 -11.52 5.25 -23.29
CA PRO A 120 -11.54 3.80 -23.11
C PRO A 120 -10.49 3.32 -22.11
N ILE A 121 -9.26 3.84 -22.16
CA ILE A 121 -8.20 3.39 -21.26
C ILE A 121 -8.42 3.89 -19.82
N LEU A 122 -8.99 5.09 -19.65
CA LEU A 122 -9.40 5.62 -18.35
C LEU A 122 -10.54 4.79 -17.71
N SER A 123 -11.52 4.35 -18.50
CA SER A 123 -12.61 3.49 -18.01
C SER A 123 -12.12 2.11 -17.56
N VAL A 124 -11.16 1.53 -18.30
CA VAL A 124 -10.51 0.27 -17.93
C VAL A 124 -9.70 0.44 -16.64
N ALA A 125 -8.93 1.53 -16.52
CA ALA A 125 -8.19 1.84 -15.30
C ALA A 125 -9.12 1.96 -14.09
N MET A 126 -10.26 2.65 -14.24
CA MET A 126 -11.29 2.76 -13.20
C MET A 126 -11.77 1.37 -12.74
N GLY A 127 -12.07 0.47 -13.68
CA GLY A 127 -12.46 -0.91 -13.38
C GLY A 127 -11.36 -1.68 -12.65
N MET A 128 -10.11 -1.58 -13.08
CA MET A 128 -8.97 -2.24 -12.43
C MET A 128 -8.76 -1.76 -11.00
N TYR A 129 -8.92 -0.46 -10.72
CA TYR A 129 -8.82 0.09 -9.36
C TYR A 129 -9.92 -0.43 -8.45
N LEU A 130 -11.16 -0.50 -8.93
CA LEU A 130 -12.29 -1.05 -8.17
C LEU A 130 -12.12 -2.55 -7.89
N VAL A 131 -11.69 -3.32 -8.88
CA VAL A 131 -11.40 -4.75 -8.73
C VAL A 131 -10.25 -4.96 -7.75
N GLY A 132 -9.17 -4.16 -7.84
CA GLY A 132 -8.05 -4.17 -6.90
C GLY A 132 -8.47 -3.83 -5.46
N GLY A 133 -9.32 -2.81 -5.29
CA GLY A 133 -9.93 -2.47 -4.01
C GLY A 133 -10.77 -3.63 -3.45
N GLY A 134 -11.57 -4.28 -4.30
CA GLY A 134 -12.35 -5.46 -3.91
C GLY A 134 -11.48 -6.66 -3.50
N LEU A 135 -10.38 -6.89 -4.21
CA LEU A 135 -9.38 -7.91 -3.86
C LEU A 135 -8.74 -7.64 -2.49
N LEU A 136 -8.48 -6.37 -2.14
CA LEU A 136 -7.99 -6.00 -0.81
C LEU A 136 -9.01 -6.26 0.29
N LEU A 137 -10.31 -6.12 0.02
CA LEU A 137 -11.37 -6.49 0.99
C LEU A 137 -11.45 -8.01 1.19
N LEU A 138 -11.11 -8.79 0.16
CA LEU A 138 -10.99 -10.25 0.26
C LEU A 138 -9.74 -10.71 1.02
N LEU A 139 -8.78 -9.80 1.27
CA LEU A 139 -7.58 -10.10 2.04
C LEU A 139 -8.00 -10.37 3.50
N GLY A 140 -7.89 -11.64 3.90
CA GLY A 140 -8.40 -12.17 5.17
C GLY A 140 -7.76 -11.56 6.43
N ARG A 141 -8.17 -12.04 7.61
CA ARG A 141 -7.69 -11.51 8.90
C ARG A 141 -6.17 -11.70 9.03
N TYR A 142 -5.49 -10.67 9.57
CA TYR A 142 -4.05 -10.72 9.80
C TYR A 142 -3.66 -11.99 10.56
N PRO A 143 -2.52 -12.62 10.23
CA PRO A 143 -2.00 -13.71 11.03
C PRO A 143 -1.69 -13.20 12.44
N GLU A 144 -2.42 -13.70 13.43
CA GLU A 144 -2.13 -13.46 14.83
C GLU A 144 -0.91 -14.32 15.20
N THR A 145 0.14 -13.69 15.74
CA THR A 145 1.37 -14.31 16.23
C THR A 145 2.35 -14.85 15.17
N PHE A 146 3.33 -14.03 14.80
CA PHE A 146 4.69 -14.57 14.69
C PHE A 146 5.12 -14.89 16.13
N ALA A 147 5.11 -16.16 16.50
CA ALA A 147 5.58 -16.62 17.80
C ALA A 147 6.95 -15.99 18.09
N PRO A 148 7.18 -15.43 19.30
CA PRO A 148 8.51 -14.99 19.69
C PRO A 148 9.50 -16.11 19.42
N ALA A 149 10.57 -15.81 18.69
CA ALA A 149 11.72 -16.70 18.64
C ALA A 149 12.03 -17.15 20.06
N ASP A 150 12.24 -18.46 20.21
CA ASP A 150 12.36 -19.24 21.46
C ASP A 150 13.41 -18.68 22.44
N THR A 151 13.15 -17.54 23.08
CA THR A 151 13.91 -16.99 24.21
C THR A 151 13.51 -17.68 25.53
N GLY A 152 12.91 -18.88 25.45
CA GLY A 152 12.34 -19.59 26.60
C GLY A 152 13.21 -20.71 27.16
N LYS A 153 14.29 -21.13 26.47
CA LYS A 153 15.02 -22.36 26.88
C LYS A 153 16.44 -22.20 27.40
N LEU A 154 17.00 -20.99 27.49
CA LEU A 154 18.39 -20.81 27.95
C LEU A 154 18.54 -20.17 29.36
N VAL A 155 17.45 -19.80 30.04
CA VAL A 155 17.53 -19.10 31.36
C VAL A 155 17.06 -19.96 32.55
N MET A 156 16.69 -21.23 32.35
CA MET A 156 16.24 -22.11 33.45
C MET A 156 17.22 -23.22 33.86
N SER A 157 18.49 -23.12 33.50
CA SER A 157 19.56 -23.84 34.19
C SER A 157 20.12 -22.94 35.31
N GLY A 158 19.30 -22.62 36.31
CA GLY A 158 19.78 -21.97 37.52
C GLY A 158 20.71 -22.93 38.28
N PRO A 159 21.85 -22.47 38.84
CA PRO A 159 22.64 -23.32 39.73
C PRO A 159 21.81 -23.60 40.98
N SER A 160 21.61 -24.90 41.25
CA SER A 160 21.02 -25.45 42.46
C SER A 160 21.60 -24.79 43.71
N ARG A 161 20.77 -24.05 44.44
CA ARG A 161 21.13 -23.56 45.77
C ARG A 161 21.32 -24.77 46.69
N GLU A 162 22.56 -25.03 47.09
CA GLU A 162 22.85 -25.96 48.19
C GLU A 162 22.30 -25.38 49.51
N PRO A 163 21.71 -26.21 50.39
CA PRO A 163 21.30 -25.78 51.71
C PRO A 163 22.54 -25.54 52.57
N ARG A 164 22.81 -24.27 52.86
CA ARG A 164 23.83 -23.81 53.80
C ARG A 164 23.44 -24.30 55.20
N GLN A 165 24.08 -25.39 55.65
CA GLN A 165 23.93 -25.89 57.01
C GLN A 165 24.46 -24.83 57.99
N GLU A 166 23.55 -24.33 58.83
CA GLU A 166 23.88 -23.58 60.03
C GLU A 166 24.68 -24.48 60.98
N ILE A 167 25.97 -24.21 61.12
CA ILE A 167 26.76 -24.75 62.22
C ILE A 167 26.61 -23.78 63.39
N SER A 168 25.73 -24.14 64.31
CA SER A 168 25.67 -23.60 65.65
C SER A 168 26.71 -24.30 66.52
N ARG A 169 27.43 -23.51 67.33
CA ARG A 169 28.39 -23.84 68.40
C ARG A 169 29.86 -23.87 68.03
#